data_AF-A0A8S4GYJ0-F1
#
_entry.id   AF-A0A8S4GYJ0-F1
#
_cell.length_a   1.000
_cell.length_b   1.000
_cell.length_c   1.000
_cell.angle_alpha   90.00
_cell.angle_beta   90.00
_cell.angle_gamma   90.00
#
_symmetry.space_group_name_H-M   'P 1'
#
loop_
_entity.id
_entity.type
_entity.pdbx_description
1 polymer ?
#
loop_
_entity_poly.entity_id
_entity_poly.type
_entity_poly.pdbx_seq_one_letter_code
_entity_poly.pdbx_strand_id
1 'polypeptide(L)'
;MQAPAVARHGLAAATTTTQAQEVIGALALDAGSAAALQGALKPLFTLYILFFIARIVMTWDPKIDGRAGLWRIAYVPTEPILGPTRKVLPPLSGVDISPIVWVALVSFINEITCGPQGILSIIQVQGGT
;
A
#
# COMPACT_ATOMS: atom_id res chain seq x y z
N MET A 1 47.98 14.62 -48.83
CA MET A 1 46.59 14.72 -48.31
C MET A 1 46.51 13.88 -47.06
N GLN A 2 46.39 14.51 -45.90
CA GLN A 2 46.45 13.86 -44.59
C GLN A 2 45.06 13.88 -43.97
N ALA A 3 44.54 12.71 -43.58
CA ALA A 3 43.24 12.59 -42.92
C ALA A 3 43.33 13.06 -41.46
N PRO A 4 42.33 13.77 -40.90
CA PRO A 4 42.34 14.14 -39.50
C PRO A 4 41.97 12.95 -38.61
N ALA A 5 42.87 12.61 -37.68
CA ALA A 5 42.63 11.68 -36.60
C ALA A 5 41.86 12.38 -35.46
N VAL A 6 40.57 12.13 -35.34
CA VAL A 6 39.77 12.59 -34.19
C VAL A 6 38.77 11.50 -33.81
N ALA A 7 39.03 10.73 -32.74
CA ALA A 7 37.99 10.02 -31.97
C ALA A 7 38.60 9.13 -30.87
N ARG A 8 39.02 9.66 -29.70
CA ARG A 8 39.33 8.81 -28.51
C ARG A 8 39.11 9.45 -27.13
N HIS A 9 38.23 10.44 -26.97
CA HIS A 9 38.01 11.08 -25.66
C HIS A 9 36.66 10.78 -24.97
N GLY A 10 35.75 10.00 -25.58
CA GLY A 10 34.41 9.76 -25.03
C GLY A 10 34.23 8.53 -24.11
N LEU A 11 35.23 7.64 -24.02
CA LEU A 11 35.00 6.28 -23.46
C LEU A 11 35.03 6.22 -21.92
N ALA A 12 35.76 7.11 -21.24
CA ALA A 12 35.95 7.04 -19.78
C ALA A 12 34.73 7.51 -18.97
N ALA A 13 33.95 8.48 -19.48
CA ALA A 13 32.76 8.99 -18.80
C ALA A 13 31.56 8.02 -18.85
N ALA A 14 31.49 7.18 -19.90
CA ALA A 14 30.44 6.18 -20.07
C ALA A 14 30.55 5.06 -19.02
N THR A 15 31.76 4.58 -18.73
CA THR A 15 31.99 3.47 -17.79
C THR A 15 31.64 3.84 -16.34
N THR A 16 31.92 5.06 -15.90
CA THR A 16 31.57 5.53 -14.55
C THR A 16 30.06 5.68 -14.36
N THR A 17 29.34 6.05 -15.41
CA THR A 17 27.88 6.21 -15.39
C THR A 17 27.18 4.84 -15.33
N THR A 18 27.65 3.86 -16.09
CA THR A 18 27.15 2.48 -16.07
C THR A 18 27.32 1.82 -14.70
N GLN A 19 28.49 1.96 -14.04
CA GLN A 19 28.71 1.34 -12.73
C GLN A 19 27.83 1.92 -11.62
N ALA A 20 27.60 3.25 -11.61
CA ALA A 20 26.69 3.86 -10.64
C ALA A 20 25.23 3.41 -10.84
N GLN A 21 24.78 3.27 -12.10
CA GLN A 21 23.45 2.76 -12.43
C GLN A 21 23.26 1.28 -12.07
N GLU A 22 24.31 0.47 -12.14
CA GLU A 22 24.27 -0.94 -11.75
C GLU A 22 24.09 -1.11 -10.23
N VAL A 23 24.80 -0.30 -9.43
CA VAL A 23 24.64 -0.28 -7.96
C VAL A 23 23.26 0.27 -7.55
N ILE A 24 22.75 1.29 -8.24
CA ILE A 24 21.41 1.84 -7.99
C ILE A 24 20.31 0.85 -8.42
N GLY A 25 20.50 0.15 -9.54
CA GLY A 25 19.58 -0.88 -10.03
C GLY A 25 19.53 -2.10 -9.11
N ALA A 26 20.64 -2.48 -8.48
CA ALA A 26 20.68 -3.56 -7.51
C ALA A 26 19.94 -3.23 -6.19
N LEU A 27 19.77 -1.94 -5.86
CA LEU A 27 18.97 -1.48 -4.73
C LEU A 27 17.50 -1.20 -5.08
N ALA A 28 17.15 -1.19 -6.37
CA ALA A 28 15.79 -0.96 -6.81
C ALA A 28 14.93 -2.19 -6.49
N LEU A 29 13.70 -1.94 -6.02
CA LEU A 29 12.69 -2.99 -5.92
C LEU A 29 12.43 -3.55 -7.33
N ASP A 30 12.76 -4.82 -7.55
CA ASP A 30 12.50 -5.47 -8.83
C ASP A 30 11.00 -5.74 -9.02
N ALA A 31 10.59 -5.90 -10.27
CA ALA A 31 9.19 -6.14 -10.64
C ALA A 31 8.61 -7.41 -10.00
N GLY A 32 9.41 -8.46 -9.83
CA GLY A 32 8.98 -9.71 -9.20
C GLY A 32 8.66 -9.53 -7.72
N SER A 33 9.57 -8.89 -6.98
CA SER A 33 9.35 -8.54 -5.57
C SER A 33 8.16 -7.59 -5.39
N ALA A 34 8.02 -6.59 -6.27
CA ALA A 34 6.87 -5.68 -6.26
C ALA A 34 5.54 -6.42 -6.50
N ALA A 35 5.51 -7.39 -7.41
CA ALA A 35 4.35 -8.25 -7.66
C ALA A 35 3.99 -9.12 -6.46
N ALA A 36 4.99 -9.74 -5.83
CA ALA A 36 4.77 -10.53 -4.62
C ALA A 36 4.20 -9.70 -3.47
N LEU A 37 4.78 -8.51 -3.23
CA LEU A 37 4.28 -7.57 -2.21
C LEU A 37 2.85 -7.13 -2.51
N GLN A 38 2.55 -6.72 -3.74
CA GLN A 38 1.20 -6.31 -4.13
C GLN A 38 0.18 -7.44 -3.95
N GLY A 39 0.56 -8.67 -4.33
CA GLY A 39 -0.27 -9.87 -4.17
C GLY A 39 -0.58 -10.21 -2.71
N ALA A 40 0.34 -9.90 -1.78
CA ALA A 40 0.12 -10.09 -0.35
C ALA A 40 -0.65 -8.93 0.30
N LEU A 41 -0.29 -7.67 -0.01
CA LEU A 41 -0.83 -6.48 0.64
C LEU A 41 -2.26 -6.17 0.24
N LYS A 42 -2.58 -6.25 -1.06
CA LYS A 42 -3.91 -5.90 -1.57
C LYS A 42 -5.06 -6.70 -0.93
N PRO A 43 -4.98 -8.04 -0.77
CA PRO A 43 -6.03 -8.78 -0.08
C PRO A 43 -6.07 -8.44 1.42
N LEU A 44 -4.94 -8.15 2.07
CA LEU A 44 -4.92 -7.75 3.47
C LEU A 44 -5.63 -6.40 3.68
N PHE A 45 -5.35 -5.39 2.86
CA PHE A 45 -6.06 -4.11 2.91
C PHE A 45 -7.56 -4.29 2.64
N THR A 46 -7.91 -5.08 1.62
CA THR A 46 -9.31 -5.38 1.27
C THR A 46 -10.02 -6.04 2.44
N LEU A 47 -9.39 -7.03 3.09
CA LEU A 47 -9.94 -7.71 4.25
C LEU A 47 -10.15 -6.76 5.43
N TYR A 48 -9.19 -5.86 5.70
CA TYR A 48 -9.32 -4.87 6.75
C TYR A 48 -10.44 -3.86 6.49
N ILE A 49 -10.60 -3.43 5.23
CA ILE A 49 -11.73 -2.59 4.81
C ILE A 49 -13.04 -3.33 5.07
N LEU A 50 -13.13 -4.61 4.73
CA LEU A 50 -14.33 -5.43 5.03
C LEU A 50 -14.60 -5.54 6.53
N PHE A 51 -13.56 -5.69 7.37
CA PHE A 51 -13.73 -5.66 8.82
C PHE A 51 -14.27 -4.31 9.29
N PHE A 52 -13.74 -3.19 8.83
CA PHE A 52 -14.28 -1.88 9.20
C PHE A 52 -15.71 -1.68 8.71
N ILE A 53 -16.05 -2.12 7.50
CA ILE A 53 -17.43 -2.11 6.99
C ILE A 53 -18.35 -2.93 7.90
N ALA A 54 -17.92 -4.14 8.30
CA ALA A 54 -18.68 -4.94 9.26
C ALA A 54 -18.87 -4.20 10.59
N ARG A 55 -17.84 -3.49 11.10
CA ARG A 55 -17.95 -2.67 12.31
C ARG A 55 -19.00 -1.56 12.17
N ILE A 56 -19.12 -0.94 10.99
CA ILE A 56 -20.17 0.05 10.72
C ILE A 56 -21.55 -0.60 10.82
N VAL A 57 -21.76 -1.73 10.14
CA VAL A 57 -23.05 -2.44 10.16
C VAL A 57 -23.44 -2.85 11.58
N MET A 58 -22.48 -3.35 12.37
CA MET A 58 -22.70 -3.75 13.77
C MET A 58 -23.17 -2.58 14.65
N THR A 59 -22.88 -1.33 14.29
CA THR A 59 -23.31 -0.16 15.07
C THR A 59 -24.75 0.26 14.79
N TRP A 60 -25.36 -0.24 13.71
CA TRP A 60 -26.76 0.07 13.36
C TRP A 60 -27.76 -0.69 14.23
N ASP A 61 -27.42 -1.90 14.66
CA ASP A 61 -28.22 -2.67 15.62
C ASP A 61 -27.51 -2.74 16.98
N PRO A 62 -27.95 -1.97 17.99
CA PRO A 62 -27.33 -1.96 19.31
C PRO A 62 -27.45 -3.29 20.06
N LYS A 63 -28.26 -4.25 19.58
CA LYS A 63 -28.35 -5.60 20.16
C LYS A 63 -27.18 -6.49 19.74
N ILE A 64 -26.41 -6.12 18.71
CA ILE A 64 -25.27 -6.90 18.25
C ILE A 64 -24.09 -6.72 19.22
N ASP A 65 -23.73 -7.78 19.94
CA ASP A 65 -22.48 -7.83 20.69
C ASP A 65 -21.32 -8.19 19.77
N GLY A 66 -20.46 -7.21 19.49
CA GLY A 66 -19.28 -7.40 18.66
C GLY A 66 -18.21 -8.31 19.22
N ARG A 67 -18.23 -8.60 20.53
CA ARG A 67 -17.29 -9.52 21.16
C ARG A 67 -17.74 -10.98 21.08
N ALA A 68 -18.98 -11.23 20.64
CA ALA A 68 -19.59 -12.55 20.59
C ALA A 68 -19.71 -13.10 19.16
N GLY A 69 -19.76 -14.43 19.06
CA GLY A 69 -20.03 -15.14 17.80
C GLY A 69 -19.08 -14.81 16.65
N LEU A 70 -19.62 -14.73 15.44
CA LEU A 70 -18.88 -14.45 14.21
C LEU A 70 -18.37 -13.00 14.15
N TRP A 71 -19.06 -12.06 14.81
CA TRP A 71 -18.69 -10.64 14.84
C TRP A 71 -17.33 -10.38 15.48
N ARG A 72 -16.89 -11.28 16.37
CA ARG A 72 -15.57 -11.21 17.01
C ARG A 72 -14.42 -11.18 16.01
N ILE A 73 -14.59 -11.81 14.84
CA ILE A 73 -13.58 -11.85 13.78
C ILE A 73 -13.28 -10.45 13.23
N ALA A 74 -14.29 -9.58 13.13
CA ALA A 74 -14.09 -8.20 12.71
C ALA A 74 -13.74 -7.27 13.90
N TYR A 75 -14.33 -7.52 15.08
CA TYR A 75 -14.13 -6.68 16.27
C TYR A 75 -12.70 -6.73 16.80
N VAL A 76 -12.17 -7.93 17.07
CA VAL A 76 -10.89 -8.09 17.78
C VAL A 76 -9.71 -7.49 17.00
N PRO A 77 -9.55 -7.71 15.68
CA PRO A 77 -8.42 -7.15 14.94
C PRO A 77 -8.49 -5.62 14.80
N THR A 78 -9.69 -5.05 14.72
CA THR A 78 -9.88 -3.61 14.50
C THR A 78 -9.84 -2.79 15.79
N GLU A 79 -10.14 -3.40 16.94
CA GLU A 79 -10.27 -2.68 18.22
C GLU A 79 -9.00 -1.98 18.72
N PRO A 80 -7.77 -2.53 18.56
CA PRO A 80 -6.54 -1.82 18.93
C PRO A 80 -6.36 -0.48 18.21
N ILE A 81 -6.96 -0.33 17.03
CA ILE A 81 -6.90 0.88 16.21
C ILE A 81 -8.10 1.80 16.53
N LEU A 82 -9.30 1.23 16.61
CA LEU A 82 -10.52 2.00 16.84
C LEU A 82 -10.63 2.53 18.28
N GLY A 83 -10.18 1.77 19.29
CA GLY A 83 -10.21 2.19 20.69
C GLY A 83 -9.53 3.54 20.95
N PRO A 84 -8.27 3.74 20.49
CA PRO A 84 -7.61 5.04 20.52
C PRO A 84 -8.29 6.08 19.64
N THR A 85 -8.73 5.70 18.43
CA THR A 85 -9.39 6.63 17.49
C THR A 85 -10.64 7.27 18.11
N ARG A 86 -11.45 6.48 18.85
CA ARG A 86 -12.66 6.97 19.53
C ARG A 86 -12.39 8.00 20.63
N LYS A 87 -11.16 8.12 21.13
CA LYS A 87 -10.79 9.19 22.06
C LYS A 87 -10.71 10.56 21.36
N VAL A 88 -10.41 10.56 20.06
CA VAL A 88 -10.32 11.75 19.22
C VAL A 88 -11.65 12.00 18.49
N LEU A 89 -12.26 10.93 17.99
CA LEU A 89 -13.52 10.92 17.24
C LEU A 89 -14.57 10.12 18.04
N PRO A 90 -15.21 10.73 19.05
CA PRO A 90 -16.19 10.02 19.86
C PRO A 90 -17.40 9.57 19.03
N PRO A 91 -18.09 8.49 19.42
CA PRO A 91 -19.31 8.05 18.76
C PRO A 91 -20.37 9.15 18.68
N LEU A 92 -21.01 9.29 17.54
CA LEU A 92 -22.09 10.26 17.31
C LEU A 92 -23.43 9.54 17.44
N SER A 93 -24.28 9.97 18.38
CA SER A 93 -25.60 9.37 18.61
C SER A 93 -25.57 7.85 18.86
N GLY A 94 -24.51 7.35 19.51
CA GLY A 94 -24.33 5.91 19.78
C GLY A 94 -23.78 5.09 18.61
N VAL A 95 -23.60 5.71 17.44
CA VAL A 95 -23.00 5.09 16.26
C VAL A 95 -21.51 5.40 16.23
N ASP A 96 -20.68 4.36 16.11
CA ASP A 96 -19.23 4.51 16.02
C ASP A 96 -18.84 4.93 14.59
N ILE A 97 -18.41 6.19 14.43
CA ILE A 97 -17.99 6.76 13.14
C ILE A 97 -16.52 6.44 12.83
N SER A 98 -15.74 6.02 13.84
CA SER A 98 -14.31 5.75 13.66
C SER A 98 -13.99 4.73 12.56
N PRO A 99 -14.76 3.65 12.34
CA PRO A 99 -14.49 2.70 11.26
C PRO A 99 -14.64 3.32 9.86
N ILE A 100 -15.53 4.30 9.67
CA ILE A 100 -15.73 4.98 8.37
C ILE A 100 -14.46 5.72 7.96
N VAL A 101 -13.85 6.43 8.91
CA VAL A 101 -12.59 7.14 8.68
C VAL A 101 -11.48 6.16 8.27
N TRP A 102 -11.43 5.00 8.93
CA TRP A 102 -10.45 3.97 8.59
C TRP A 102 -10.74 3.25 7.27
N VAL A 103 -12.00 3.08 6.87
CA VAL A 103 -12.34 2.63 5.50
C VAL A 103 -11.75 3.60 4.48
N ALA A 104 -11.97 4.89 4.65
CA ALA A 104 -11.46 5.91 3.73
C ALA A 104 -9.92 5.90 3.68
N LEU A 105 -9.27 5.91 4.85
CA LEU A 105 -7.81 5.95 4.95
C LEU A 105 -7.15 4.69 4.39
N VAL A 106 -7.63 3.50 4.73
CA VAL A 106 -7.06 2.24 4.23
C VAL A 106 -7.33 2.08 2.74
N SER A 107 -8.50 2.49 2.25
CA SER A 107 -8.80 2.48 0.80
C SER A 107 -7.85 3.39 0.03
N PHE A 108 -7.59 4.58 0.56
CA PHE A 108 -6.65 5.53 -0.03
C PHE A 108 -5.22 4.97 -0.07
N ILE A 109 -4.74 4.39 1.04
CA ILE A 109 -3.42 3.75 1.09
C ILE A 109 -3.32 2.58 0.11
N ASN A 110 -4.37 1.75 0.04
CA ASN A 110 -4.45 0.63 -0.89
C ASN A 110 -4.41 1.10 -2.35
N GLU A 111 -5.09 2.19 -2.69
CA GLU A 111 -5.09 2.74 -4.05
C GLU A 111 -3.72 3.29 -4.43
N ILE A 112 -3.09 4.09 -3.56
CA ILE A 112 -1.75 4.65 -3.82
C ILE A 112 -0.68 3.56 -3.90
N THR A 113 -0.79 2.49 -3.11
CA THR A 113 0.26 1.47 -3.05
C THR A 113 0.03 0.36 -4.07
N CYS A 114 -1.20 -0.17 -4.16
CA CYS A 114 -1.57 -1.39 -4.87
C CYS A 114 -2.67 -1.19 -5.92
N GLY A 115 -3.14 0.04 -6.14
CA GLY A 115 -4.14 0.37 -7.16
C GLY A 115 -3.57 0.31 -8.58
N PRO A 116 -4.40 0.48 -9.62
CA PRO A 116 -3.97 0.46 -11.02
C PRO A 116 -2.90 1.52 -11.35
N GLN A 117 -2.95 2.67 -10.67
CA GLN A 117 -1.95 3.75 -10.76
C GLN A 117 -0.98 3.75 -9.56
N GLY A 118 -1.02 2.69 -8.74
CA GLY A 118 -0.24 2.61 -7.52
C GLY A 118 1.23 2.36 -7.77
N ILE A 119 2.06 2.70 -6.77
CA ILE A 119 3.52 2.64 -6.85
C ILE A 119 4.00 1.24 -7.22
N LEU A 120 3.45 0.18 -6.61
CA LEU A 120 3.88 -1.20 -6.90
C LEU A 120 3.49 -1.64 -8.31
N SER A 121 2.35 -1.16 -8.83
CA SER A 121 1.91 -1.44 -10.20
C SER A 121 2.85 -0.78 -11.21
N ILE A 122 3.30 0.44 -10.94
CA ILE A 122 4.23 1.16 -11.83
C ILE A 122 5.58 0.45 -11.92
N ILE A 123 6.11 -0.05 -10.80
CA ILE A 123 7.38 -0.78 -10.77
C ILE A 123 7.30 -2.08 -11.60
N GLN A 124 6.17 -2.78 -11.53
CA GLN A 124 5.94 -3.99 -12.33
C GLN A 124 5.91 -3.69 -13.83
N VAL A 125 5.21 -2.63 -14.23
CA VAL A 125 5.10 -2.23 -15.64
C VAL A 125 6.48 -1.87 -16.21
N GLN A 126 7.35 -1.22 -15.42
CA GLN A 126 8.69 -0.85 -15.86
C GLN A 126 9.66 -2.04 -15.98
N GLY A 127 9.51 -3.09 -15.17
CA GLY A 127 10.35 -4.29 -15.26
C GLY A 127 9.87 -5.34 -16.26
N GLY A 128 8.74 -5.11 -16.94
CA GLY A 128 8.15 -6.02 -17.93
C GLY A 128 8.53 -5.73 -19.40
N THR A 129 9.40 -4.75 -19.65
CA THR A 129 10.00 -4.43 -20.96
C THR A 129 11.46 -4.84 -21.00
#